data_AF-A0A2V7X4R1-F1
#
_entry.id   AF-A0A2V7X4R1-F1
#
_cell.length_a   1.000
_cell.length_b   1.000
_cell.length_c   1.000
_cell.angle_alpha   90.00
_cell.angle_beta   90.00
_cell.angle_gamma   90.00
#
_symmetry.space_group_name_H-M   'P 1'
#
loop_
_entity.id
_entity.type
_entity.pdbx_description
1 polymer ?
#
loop_
_entity_poly.entity_id
_entity_poly.type
_entity_poly.pdbx_seq_one_letter_code
_entity_poly.pdbx_strand_id
1 'polypeptide(L)'
;MKTVADHAKVAGGDDSIAKVAEALTKSVTAVEEALYQTKNQSNQDPLNFPIRLNNKLSALAGVVASADGAPTASSYAVYEDVAGRIDVELAKLKLIRPAREGCATLGA
;
A
#
# COMPACT_ATOMS: atom_id res chain seq x y z
N MET A 1 8.56 -3.44 -18.12
CA MET A 1 7.81 -4.36 -17.24
C MET A 1 6.47 -4.64 -17.91
N LYS A 2 6.09 -5.92 -18.11
CA LYS A 2 4.79 -6.26 -18.71
C LYS A 2 3.68 -5.98 -17.69
N THR A 3 2.61 -5.35 -18.11
CA THR A 3 1.47 -5.01 -17.26
C THR A 3 0.58 -6.24 -17.04
N VAL A 4 -0.26 -6.23 -16.00
CA VAL A 4 -1.25 -7.30 -15.77
C VAL A 4 -2.21 -7.43 -16.97
N ALA A 5 -2.50 -6.32 -17.65
CA ALA A 5 -3.28 -6.31 -18.89
C ALA A 5 -2.56 -7.03 -20.05
N ASP A 6 -1.23 -6.90 -20.15
CA ASP A 6 -0.44 -7.64 -21.15
C ASP A 6 -0.49 -9.15 -20.87
N HIS A 7 -0.48 -9.56 -19.60
CA HIS A 7 -0.65 -10.96 -19.24
C HIS A 7 -2.07 -11.47 -19.56
N ALA A 8 -3.11 -10.66 -19.38
CA ALA A 8 -4.49 -11.01 -19.74
C ALA A 8 -4.67 -11.24 -21.25
N LYS A 9 -4.04 -10.39 -22.08
CA LYS A 9 -4.05 -10.54 -23.55
C LYS A 9 -3.31 -11.81 -24.00
N VAL A 10 -2.17 -12.12 -23.37
CA VAL A 10 -1.40 -13.35 -23.67
C VAL A 10 -2.15 -14.62 -23.25
N ALA A 11 -2.99 -14.54 -22.21
CA ALA A 11 -3.82 -15.66 -21.76
C ALA A 11 -5.08 -15.89 -22.63
N GLY A 12 -5.23 -15.18 -23.75
CA GLY A 12 -6.39 -15.31 -24.64
C GLY A 12 -7.64 -14.59 -24.13
N GLY A 13 -7.49 -13.63 -23.20
CA GLY A 13 -8.60 -12.81 -22.72
C GLY A 13 -8.99 -11.71 -23.71
N ASP A 14 -10.30 -11.58 -23.96
CA ASP A 14 -10.86 -10.51 -24.79
C ASP A 14 -10.64 -9.11 -24.18
N ASP A 15 -10.85 -8.05 -24.96
CA ASP A 15 -10.66 -6.65 -24.56
C ASP A 15 -11.38 -6.26 -23.25
N SER A 16 -12.46 -6.95 -22.91
CA SER A 16 -13.17 -6.79 -21.64
C SER A 16 -12.30 -7.15 -20.43
N ILE A 17 -11.54 -8.25 -20.51
CA ILE A 17 -10.64 -8.71 -19.44
C ILE A 17 -9.46 -7.75 -19.30
N ALA A 18 -8.90 -7.29 -20.42
CA ALA A 18 -7.83 -6.29 -20.40
C ALA A 18 -8.28 -4.99 -19.69
N LYS A 19 -9.49 -4.50 -19.97
CA LYS A 19 -10.05 -3.31 -19.31
C LYS A 19 -10.25 -3.52 -17.81
N VAL A 20 -10.74 -4.69 -17.40
CA VAL A 20 -10.87 -5.03 -15.96
C VAL A 20 -9.50 -5.08 -15.29
N ALA A 21 -8.50 -5.68 -15.94
CA ALA A 21 -7.13 -5.75 -15.42
C ALA A 21 -6.50 -4.35 -15.28
N GLU A 22 -6.73 -3.44 -16.22
CA GLU A 22 -6.28 -2.05 -16.13
C GLU A 22 -6.97 -1.29 -14.99
N ALA A 23 -8.29 -1.44 -14.85
CA ALA A 23 -9.04 -0.81 -13.77
C ALA A 23 -8.60 -1.32 -12.38
N LEU A 24 -8.35 -2.63 -12.28
CA LEU A 24 -7.81 -3.26 -11.08
C LEU A 24 -6.43 -2.70 -10.75
N THR A 25 -5.53 -2.67 -11.74
CA THR A 25 -4.17 -2.14 -11.57
C THR A 25 -4.21 -0.70 -11.07
N LYS A 26 -5.00 0.17 -11.69
CA LYS A 26 -5.17 1.57 -11.25
C LYS A 26 -5.66 1.68 -9.81
N SER A 27 -6.61 0.84 -9.42
CA SER A 27 -7.18 0.85 -8.06
C SER A 27 -6.14 0.41 -7.02
N VAL A 28 -5.36 -0.62 -7.31
CA VAL A 28 -4.28 -1.08 -6.42
C VAL A 28 -3.15 -0.04 -6.36
N THR A 29 -2.73 0.50 -7.50
CA THR A 29 -1.68 1.53 -7.57
C THR A 29 -2.07 2.78 -6.77
N ALA A 30 -3.33 3.21 -6.79
CA ALA A 30 -3.77 4.36 -6.00
C ALA A 30 -3.59 4.13 -4.48
N VAL A 31 -3.88 2.91 -4.00
CA VAL A 31 -3.66 2.54 -2.59
C VAL A 31 -2.16 2.45 -2.29
N GLU A 32 -1.39 1.83 -3.18
CA GLU A 32 0.06 1.70 -3.03
C GLU A 32 0.72 3.08 -2.95
N GLU A 33 0.39 4.00 -3.85
CA GLU A 33 0.94 5.36 -3.85
C GLU A 33 0.52 6.19 -2.65
N ALA A 34 -0.60 5.88 -1.98
CA ALA A 34 -0.98 6.50 -0.73
C ALA A 34 -0.12 5.99 0.45
N LEU A 35 0.17 4.69 0.46
CA LEU A 35 0.92 4.02 1.51
C LEU A 35 2.44 4.19 1.36
N TYR A 36 2.95 4.08 0.13
CA TYR A 36 4.37 3.96 -0.20
C TYR A 36 4.75 4.80 -1.44
N GLN A 37 6.01 5.24 -1.50
CA GLN A 37 6.50 6.02 -2.63
C GLN A 37 7.10 5.09 -3.71
N THR A 38 6.32 4.79 -4.74
CA THR A 38 6.69 3.88 -5.84
C THR A 38 7.76 4.46 -6.78
N LYS A 39 7.98 5.78 -6.75
CA LYS A 39 8.94 6.47 -7.63
C LYS A 39 10.37 6.55 -7.06
N ASN A 40 10.59 6.09 -5.83
CA ASN A 40 11.93 6.08 -5.24
C ASN A 40 12.78 4.98 -5.88
N GLN A 41 13.77 5.37 -6.67
CA GLN A 41 14.79 4.54 -7.31
C GLN A 41 16.20 4.79 -6.72
N SER A 42 16.40 5.92 -6.05
CA SER A 42 17.66 6.38 -5.48
C SER A 42 17.46 7.00 -4.09
N ASN A 43 18.55 7.05 -3.31
CA ASN A 43 18.56 7.62 -1.96
C ASN A 43 18.25 9.12 -1.91
N GLN A 44 18.33 9.83 -3.05
CA GLN A 44 18.01 11.27 -3.16
C GLN A 44 16.56 11.54 -3.60
N ASP A 45 15.82 10.51 -4.00
CA ASP A 45 14.44 10.65 -4.46
C ASP A 45 13.44 11.12 -3.39
N PRO A 46 13.65 10.86 -2.08
CA PRO A 46 12.84 11.47 -1.03
C PRO A 46 12.86 13.01 -1.02
N LEU A 47 13.82 13.66 -1.69
CA LEU A 47 13.85 15.11 -1.86
C LEU A 47 12.92 15.60 -2.98
N ASN A 48 12.63 14.75 -3.97
CA ASN A 48 11.87 15.11 -5.17
C ASN A 48 10.42 14.61 -5.12
N PHE A 49 10.13 13.60 -4.30
CA PHE A 49 8.79 13.03 -4.19
C PHE A 49 8.25 13.15 -2.76
N PRO A 50 6.94 13.44 -2.59
CA PRO A 50 6.36 13.63 -1.28
C PRO A 50 6.42 12.34 -0.44
N ILE A 51 6.64 12.51 0.86
CA ILE A 51 6.58 11.42 1.84
C ILE A 51 5.18 10.81 1.90
N ARG A 52 5.10 9.49 2.03
CA ARG A 52 3.84 8.73 2.14
C ARG A 52 3.61 8.23 3.56
N LEU A 53 2.47 7.58 3.80
CA LEU A 53 2.05 7.15 5.14
C LEU A 53 3.09 6.24 5.81
N ASN A 54 3.72 5.34 5.06
CA ASN A 54 4.79 4.49 5.57
C ASN A 54 6.00 5.30 6.08
N ASN A 55 6.43 6.32 5.33
CA ASN A 55 7.54 7.17 5.76
C ASN A 55 7.22 7.92 7.06
N LYS A 56 5.98 8.41 7.19
CA LYS A 56 5.52 9.11 8.40
C LYS A 56 5.53 8.21 9.62
N LEU A 57 5.04 6.98 9.47
CA LEU A 57 5.06 5.99 10.56
C LEU A 57 6.50 5.63 10.97
N SER A 58 7.39 5.40 9.99
CA SER A 58 8.80 5.12 10.26
C SER A 58 9.52 6.28 10.94
N ALA A 59 9.24 7.52 10.52
CA ALA A 59 9.79 8.71 11.17
C ALA A 59 9.31 8.83 12.63
N LEU A 60 8.03 8.57 12.90
CA LEU A 60 7.49 8.55 14.26
C LEU A 60 8.16 7.48 15.11
N ALA A 61 8.37 6.28 14.56
CA ALA A 61 9.08 5.21 15.25
C ALA A 61 10.52 5.62 15.64
N GLY A 62 11.23 6.32 14.75
CA GLY A 62 12.55 6.88 15.04
C GLY A 62 12.53 7.91 16.17
N VAL A 63 11.54 8.82 16.19
CA VAL A 63 11.36 9.80 17.27
C VAL A 63 11.11 9.10 18.60
N VAL A 64 10.20 8.12 18.63
CA VAL A 64 9.88 7.35 19.85
C VAL A 64 11.10 6.57 20.35
N ALA A 65 11.84 5.93 19.45
CA ALA A 65 13.02 5.15 19.82
C ALA A 65 14.23 6.00 20.25
N SER A 66 14.24 7.30 19.95
CA SER A 66 15.35 8.20 20.30
C SER A 66 15.35 8.64 21.77
N ALA A 67 14.26 8.40 22.50
CA ALA A 67 14.13 8.79 23.90
C ALA A 67 14.16 7.57 24.83
N ASP A 68 14.80 7.71 25.98
CA ASP A 68 14.88 6.65 27.01
C ASP A 68 13.59 6.49 27.84
N GLY A 69 12.52 7.18 27.47
CA GLY A 69 11.23 7.22 28.19
C GLY A 69 10.06 6.73 27.35
N ALA A 70 8.89 6.61 27.98
CA ALA A 70 7.66 6.28 27.26
C ALA A 70 7.32 7.34 26.19
N PRO A 71 6.62 6.97 25.10
CA PRO A 71 6.20 7.91 24.06
C PRO A 71 5.39 9.08 24.64
N THR A 72 5.58 10.28 24.08
CA THR A 72 4.83 11.46 24.52
C THR A 72 3.37 11.40 24.09
N ALA A 73 2.48 12.16 24.75
CA ALA A 73 1.09 12.29 24.34
C ALA A 73 0.94 12.76 22.87
N SER A 74 1.84 13.63 22.41
CA SER A 74 1.87 14.05 21.00
C SER A 74 2.28 12.91 20.07
N SER A 75 3.21 12.05 20.48
CA SER A 75 3.63 10.88 19.70
C SER A 75 2.45 9.91 19.52
N TYR A 76 1.66 9.69 20.56
CA TYR A 76 0.43 8.90 20.46
C TYR A 76 -0.61 9.54 19.53
N ALA A 77 -0.87 10.84 19.67
CA ALA A 77 -1.83 11.52 18.79
C ALA A 77 -1.45 11.43 17.30
N VAL A 78 -0.16 11.57 16.97
CA VAL A 78 0.35 11.41 15.61
C VAL A 78 0.24 9.95 15.15
N TYR A 79 0.51 8.99 16.04
CA TYR A 79 0.32 7.57 15.74
C TYR A 79 -1.12 7.28 15.33
N GLU A 80 -2.10 7.71 16.14
CA GLU A 80 -3.52 7.49 15.87
C GLU A 80 -3.96 8.09 14.51
N ASP A 81 -3.51 9.30 14.16
CA ASP A 81 -3.79 9.89 12.84
C ASP A 81 -3.20 9.04 11.71
N VAL A 82 -1.91 8.71 11.80
CA VAL A 82 -1.20 8.00 10.73
C VAL A 82 -1.73 6.57 10.60
N ALA A 83 -1.95 5.87 11.70
CA ALA A 83 -2.50 4.52 11.73
C ALA A 83 -3.93 4.50 11.17
N GLY A 84 -4.80 5.40 11.62
CA GLY A 84 -6.17 5.50 11.10
C GLY A 84 -6.23 5.75 9.59
N ARG A 85 -5.31 6.58 9.06
CA ARG A 85 -5.20 6.81 7.61
C ARG A 85 -4.68 5.58 6.86
N ILE A 86 -3.73 4.83 7.44
CA ILE A 86 -3.28 3.56 6.88
C ILE A 86 -4.43 2.56 6.86
N ASP A 87 -5.21 2.45 7.93
CA ASP A 87 -6.35 1.54 8.02
C ASP A 87 -7.41 1.84 6.94
N VAL A 88 -7.67 3.11 6.64
CA VAL A 88 -8.54 3.51 5.52
C VAL A 88 -8.03 2.98 4.19
N GLU A 89 -6.74 3.12 3.89
CA GLU A 89 -6.15 2.61 2.65
C GLU A 89 -6.14 1.07 2.60
N LEU A 90 -5.87 0.41 3.73
CA LEU A 90 -5.93 -1.05 3.85
C LEU A 90 -7.37 -1.58 3.70
N ALA A 91 -8.37 -0.84 4.18
CA ALA A 91 -9.78 -1.17 3.97
C ALA A 91 -10.13 -1.11 2.48
N LYS A 92 -9.69 -0.09 1.75
CA LYS A 92 -9.85 -0.03 0.28
C LYS A 92 -9.18 -1.22 -0.40
N LEU A 93 -7.97 -1.60 0.02
CA LEU A 93 -7.29 -2.77 -0.53
C LEU A 93 -8.05 -4.08 -0.27
N LYS A 94 -8.66 -4.24 0.90
CA LYS A 94 -9.50 -5.40 1.22
C LYS A 94 -10.76 -5.48 0.34
N LEU A 95 -11.33 -4.34 -0.06
CA LEU A 95 -12.44 -4.32 -1.01
C LEU A 95 -11.99 -4.72 -2.43
N ILE A 96 -10.79 -4.31 -2.84
CA ILE A 96 -10.21 -4.66 -4.14
C ILE A 96 -9.80 -6.14 -4.21
N ARG A 97 -9.23 -6.66 -3.11
CA ARG A 97 -8.84 -8.06 -2.93
C ARG A 97 -9.82 -8.72 -1.96
N PRO A 98 -10.97 -9.23 -2.44
CA PRO A 98 -11.82 -10.05 -1.61
C PRO A 98 -11.00 -11.25 -1.11
N ALA A 99 -11.17 -11.61 0.17
CA ALA A 99 -10.57 -12.79 0.72
C ALA A 99 -10.95 -13.99 -0.16
N ARG A 100 -9.97 -14.80 -0.57
CA ARG A 100 -10.28 -16.14 -1.06
C ARG A 100 -10.79 -16.95 0.12
N GLU A 101 -12.09 -16.88 0.38
CA GLU A 101 -12.78 -17.94 1.11
C GLU A 101 -12.71 -19.18 0.23
N GLY A 102 -11.70 -20.05 0.42
CA GLY A 102 -11.58 -21.29 -0.34
C GLY A 102 -10.18 -21.84 -0.64
N CYS A 103 -9.15 -21.56 0.15
CA CYS A 103 -7.85 -22.24 -0.01
C CYS A 103 -7.22 -22.70 1.32
N ALA A 104 -8.06 -22.97 2.33
CA ALA A 104 -7.64 -23.48 3.64
C ALA A 104 -8.19 -24.89 3.97
N THR A 105 -8.57 -25.68 2.97
CA THR A 105 -8.91 -27.11 3.14
C THR A 105 -8.34 -27.93 1.97
N LEU A 106 -7.01 -28.08 1.94
CA LEU A 106 -6.40 -29.24 1.30
C LEU A 106 -5.21 -29.65 2.18
N GLY A 107 -5.57 -30.27 3.31
CA GLY A 107 -4.68 -30.61 4.41
C GLY A 107 -5.43 -31.48 5.41
N ALA A 108 -6.01 -32.57 4.91
CA ALA A 108 -6.40 -33.77 5.65
C ALA A 108 -6.50 -34.92 4.64
#